data_AF-A0A510K9K6-F1
#
_entry.id   AF-A0A510K9K6-F1
#
_cell.length_a   1.000
_cell.length_b   1.000
_cell.length_c   1.000
_cell.angle_alpha   90.00
_cell.angle_beta   90.00
_cell.angle_gamma   90.00
#
_symmetry.space_group_name_H-M   'P 1'
#
loop_
_entity.id
_entity.type
_entity.pdbx_description
1 polymer ?
#
loop_
_entity_poly.entity_id
_entity_poly.type
_entity_poly.pdbx_seq_one_letter_code
_entity_poly.pdbx_strand_id
1 'polypeptide(L)'
;MRDKVGAKFVCVVYRATDPDYEGVINVKTKTLDSDFPENSVVYWVGGAEAYCAVNRSLTNQKYNGDFKLEVEETQTELELAVKAGYFIFHKTGDEIRVLKDINSFVSFIKRKNVDFSFAQVMRTLDQIATDVATIFNKTYLGSSNNTEYDRNDLKRDISKHHETLEDLRAIKDFNEETDITVVEGETKESVLVTTNIKPVVAMEKLYMNVIVQ
;
A
#
# COMPACT_ATOMS: atom_id res chain seq x y z
N MET A 1 15.00 5.93 -2.96
CA MET A 1 14.81 6.14 -1.51
C MET A 1 14.32 4.87 -0.83
N ARG A 2 13.11 4.39 -1.14
CA ARG A 2 12.50 3.18 -0.55
C ARG A 2 13.39 1.93 -0.46
N ASP A 3 14.10 1.60 -1.53
CA ASP A 3 14.87 0.34 -1.60
C ASP A 3 16.32 0.48 -1.14
N LYS A 4 16.91 1.67 -1.28
CA LYS A 4 18.32 1.91 -0.95
C LYS A 4 18.53 2.39 0.49
N VAL A 5 17.62 3.23 1.01
CA VAL A 5 17.75 3.83 2.35
C VAL A 5 16.61 3.43 3.28
N GLY A 6 15.69 2.57 2.84
CA GLY A 6 14.58 2.07 3.68
C GLY A 6 13.44 3.06 3.94
N ALA A 7 13.53 4.31 3.46
CA ALA A 7 12.49 5.32 3.63
C ALA A 7 11.25 4.99 2.79
N LYS A 8 10.21 4.42 3.41
CA LYS A 8 8.97 4.01 2.77
C LYS A 8 8.00 5.19 2.63
N PHE A 9 7.63 5.49 1.38
CA PHE A 9 6.63 6.49 1.01
C PHE A 9 6.12 6.20 -0.40
N VAL A 10 4.97 6.76 -0.77
CA VAL A 10 4.43 6.68 -2.13
C VAL A 10 4.61 8.01 -2.84
N CYS A 11 4.95 7.97 -4.12
CA CYS A 11 5.04 9.12 -5.00
C CYS A 11 3.82 9.14 -5.94
N VAL A 12 3.10 10.25 -5.99
CA VAL A 12 1.97 10.41 -6.91
C VAL A 12 2.42 11.25 -8.09
N VAL A 13 2.30 10.70 -9.29
CA VAL A 13 2.70 11.32 -10.54
C VAL A 13 1.53 11.33 -11.52
N TYR A 14 1.60 12.17 -12.55
CA TYR A 14 0.59 12.23 -13.60
C TYR A 14 1.18 11.80 -14.92
N ARG A 15 0.58 10.79 -15.54
CA ARG A 15 0.94 10.24 -16.86
C ARG A 15 2.45 10.08 -17.07
N ALA A 16 3.15 9.63 -16.03
CA ALA A 16 4.57 9.34 -16.15
C ALA A 16 4.78 8.24 -17.19
N THR A 17 5.86 8.35 -17.97
CA THR A 17 6.29 7.34 -18.92
C THR A 17 7.00 6.22 -18.18
N ASP A 18 6.54 4.99 -18.34
CA ASP A 18 7.13 3.76 -17.78
C ASP A 18 7.44 3.79 -16.26
N PRO A 19 6.48 4.16 -15.38
CA PRO A 19 6.77 4.28 -13.95
C PRO A 19 6.93 2.95 -13.23
N ASP A 20 6.43 1.84 -13.79
CA ASP A 20 6.47 0.43 -13.33
C ASP A 20 7.10 0.16 -11.95
N TYR A 21 6.49 0.71 -10.90
CA TYR A 21 7.03 0.68 -9.55
C TYR A 21 5.93 0.80 -8.49
N GLU A 22 6.04 -0.01 -7.45
CA GLU A 22 5.04 -0.18 -6.40
C GLU A 22 4.95 1.03 -5.48
N GLY A 23 6.02 1.83 -5.44
CA GLY A 23 6.07 3.09 -4.71
C GLY A 23 5.58 4.30 -5.53
N VAL A 24 5.04 4.08 -6.74
CA VAL A 24 4.57 5.17 -7.62
C VAL A 24 3.12 4.93 -8.02
N ILE A 25 2.25 5.90 -7.75
CA ILE A 25 0.87 5.95 -8.24
C ILE A 25 0.83 6.85 -9.46
N ASN A 26 0.46 6.29 -10.62
CA ASN A 26 0.42 7.02 -11.88
C ASN A 26 -1.01 7.43 -12.23
N VAL A 27 -1.35 8.69 -12.02
CA VAL A 27 -2.69 9.22 -12.25
C VAL A 27 -2.91 9.48 -13.75
N LYS A 28 -4.03 8.98 -14.28
CA LYS A 28 -4.40 9.15 -15.69
C LYS A 28 -5.33 10.33 -15.95
N THR A 29 -6.28 10.55 -15.04
CA THR A 29 -7.33 11.56 -15.15
C THR A 29 -6.73 12.96 -15.12
N LYS A 30 -7.19 13.86 -16.00
CA LYS A 30 -6.76 15.26 -16.05
C LYS A 30 -7.81 16.18 -15.42
N THR A 31 -7.38 17.34 -14.96
CA THR A 31 -8.26 18.43 -14.50
C THR A 31 -8.61 19.38 -15.65
N LEU A 32 -9.76 20.07 -15.55
CA LEU A 32 -10.29 20.98 -16.59
C LEU A 32 -10.23 22.46 -16.19
N ASP A 33 -9.82 22.78 -14.97
CA ASP A 33 -9.77 24.15 -14.45
C ASP A 33 -8.62 24.95 -15.11
N SER A 34 -8.96 26.03 -15.82
CA SER A 34 -8.02 26.81 -16.63
C SER A 34 -6.90 27.49 -15.85
N ASP A 35 -7.14 27.77 -14.57
CA ASP A 35 -6.19 28.47 -13.69
C ASP A 35 -5.15 27.52 -13.08
N PHE A 36 -5.27 26.21 -13.34
CA PHE A 36 -4.42 25.18 -12.76
C PHE A 36 -3.85 24.23 -13.82
N PRO A 37 -2.65 23.65 -13.58
CA PRO A 37 -2.10 22.60 -14.44
C PRO A 37 -3.04 21.39 -14.59
N GLU A 38 -3.05 20.73 -15.76
CA GLU A 38 -3.93 19.58 -16.02
C GLU A 38 -3.67 18.36 -15.11
N ASN A 39 -2.52 18.32 -14.43
CA ASN A 39 -2.15 17.28 -13.48
C ASN A 39 -2.61 17.55 -12.05
N SER A 40 -3.40 18.60 -11.78
CA SER A 40 -3.67 19.06 -10.41
C SER A 40 -4.43 18.05 -9.53
N VAL A 41 -5.07 17.04 -10.12
CA VAL A 41 -5.71 15.96 -9.37
C VAL A 41 -4.72 15.14 -8.53
N VAL A 42 -3.43 15.14 -8.87
CA VAL A 42 -2.39 14.45 -8.07
C VAL A 42 -2.30 14.97 -6.63
N TYR A 43 -2.67 16.24 -6.39
CA TYR A 43 -2.71 16.81 -5.05
C TYR A 43 -3.77 16.14 -4.19
N TRP A 44 -4.96 15.91 -4.76
CA TRP A 44 -6.02 15.18 -4.08
C TRP A 44 -5.64 13.72 -3.86
N VAL A 45 -5.09 13.05 -4.88
CA VAL A 45 -4.67 11.64 -4.77
C VAL A 45 -3.59 11.47 -3.70
N GLY A 46 -2.58 12.35 -3.66
CA GLY A 46 -1.56 12.34 -2.62
C GLY A 46 -2.13 12.51 -1.21
N GLY A 47 -3.08 13.44 -1.03
CA GLY A 47 -3.77 13.63 0.24
C GLY A 47 -4.64 12.44 0.63
N ALA A 48 -5.38 11.87 -0.32
CA ALA A 48 -6.23 10.71 -0.11
C ALA A 48 -5.42 9.48 0.30
N GLU A 49 -4.30 9.23 -0.38
CA GLU A 49 -3.37 8.13 -0.07
C GLU A 49 -2.72 8.27 1.30
N ALA A 50 -2.29 9.49 1.65
CA ALA A 50 -1.68 9.77 2.95
C ALA A 50 -2.67 9.64 4.11
N TYR A 51 -3.96 9.90 3.89
CA TYR A 51 -4.99 9.82 4.92
C TYR A 51 -5.66 8.43 5.02
N CYS A 52 -5.60 7.63 3.96
CA CYS A 52 -6.35 6.39 3.92
C CYS A 52 -5.76 5.37 4.89
N ALA A 53 -6.61 4.81 5.75
CA ALA A 53 -6.19 3.87 6.79
C ALA A 53 -5.55 2.61 6.19
N VAL A 54 -4.65 1.98 6.96
CA VAL A 54 -3.89 0.79 6.53
C VAL A 54 -4.78 -0.38 6.09
N ASN A 55 -5.96 -0.53 6.71
CA ASN A 55 -6.95 -1.57 6.42
C ASN A 55 -8.04 -1.13 5.41
N ARG A 56 -7.86 0.00 4.73
CA ARG A 56 -8.82 0.55 3.77
C ARG A 56 -8.20 0.75 2.39
N SER A 57 -9.06 0.74 1.40
CA SER A 57 -8.73 1.02 0.01
C SER A 57 -9.47 2.27 -0.46
N LEU A 58 -8.85 3.01 -1.38
CA LEU A 58 -9.50 4.08 -2.12
C LEU A 58 -10.39 3.56 -3.25
N THR A 59 -10.45 2.24 -3.53
CA THR A 59 -11.32 1.70 -4.59
C THR A 59 -12.76 2.12 -4.32
N ASN A 60 -13.40 2.71 -5.33
CA ASN A 60 -14.76 3.26 -5.27
C ASN A 60 -14.94 4.44 -4.29
N GLN A 61 -13.85 5.05 -3.79
CA GLN A 61 -13.92 6.25 -2.97
C GLN A 61 -14.49 7.40 -3.80
N LYS A 62 -15.48 8.11 -3.25
CA LYS A 62 -16.04 9.32 -3.86
C LYS A 62 -14.98 10.41 -3.92
N TYR A 63 -14.76 10.97 -5.10
CA TYR A 63 -13.97 12.17 -5.27
C TYR A 63 -14.69 13.34 -4.62
N ASN A 64 -14.02 13.99 -3.68
CA ASN A 64 -14.53 15.13 -2.92
C ASN A 64 -13.62 16.37 -3.02
N GLY A 65 -12.76 16.42 -4.05
CA GLY A 65 -11.93 17.58 -4.33
C GLY A 65 -12.65 18.62 -5.18
N ASP A 66 -12.04 19.81 -5.28
CA ASP A 66 -12.64 20.96 -5.95
C ASP A 66 -12.35 21.03 -7.46
N PHE A 67 -11.39 20.23 -7.96
CA PHE A 67 -11.06 20.25 -9.39
C PHE A 67 -12.13 19.53 -10.22
N LYS A 68 -12.44 20.11 -11.38
CA LYS A 68 -13.27 19.47 -12.39
C LYS A 68 -12.43 18.41 -13.10
N LEU A 69 -12.86 17.15 -13.00
CA LEU A 69 -12.17 16.02 -13.63
C LEU A 69 -12.81 15.69 -14.99
N GLU A 70 -11.97 15.41 -15.99
CA GLU A 70 -12.44 14.83 -17.26
C GLU A 70 -12.57 13.30 -17.09
N VAL A 71 -13.78 12.78 -17.23
CA VAL A 71 -14.10 11.36 -17.01
C VAL A 71 -14.99 10.87 -18.15
N GLU A 72 -14.38 10.57 -19.29
CA GLU A 72 -15.05 10.25 -20.56
C GLU A 72 -14.65 8.86 -21.08
N GLU A 73 -13.78 8.15 -20.36
CA GLU A 73 -13.28 6.84 -20.74
C GLU A 73 -14.41 5.80 -20.81
N THR A 74 -14.41 5.05 -21.91
CA THR A 74 -15.26 3.86 -22.06
C THR A 74 -14.82 2.75 -21.11
N GLN A 75 -15.71 1.78 -20.87
CA GLN A 75 -15.39 0.62 -20.03
C GLN A 75 -14.10 -0.10 -20.47
N THR A 76 -13.88 -0.25 -21.78
CA THR A 76 -12.67 -0.86 -22.33
C THR A 76 -11.42 -0.03 -22.01
N GLU A 77 -11.51 1.30 -22.12
CA GLU A 77 -10.38 2.19 -21.81
C GLU A 77 -10.05 2.20 -20.33
N LEU A 78 -11.06 2.16 -19.45
CA LEU A 78 -10.89 2.02 -18.01
C LEU A 78 -10.17 0.70 -17.65
N GLU A 79 -10.58 -0.41 -18.28
CA GLU A 79 -9.92 -1.71 -18.07
C GLU A 79 -8.46 -1.71 -18.56
N LEU A 80 -8.19 -1.10 -19.72
CA LEU A 80 -6.84 -0.97 -20.24
C LEU A 80 -5.97 -0.05 -19.37
N ALA A 81 -6.53 1.02 -18.83
CA ALA A 81 -5.84 1.92 -17.90
C ALA A 81 -5.40 1.15 -16.64
N VAL A 82 -6.30 0.40 -16.02
CA VAL A 82 -5.99 -0.42 -14.83
C VAL A 82 -4.92 -1.47 -15.15
N LYS A 83 -5.02 -2.17 -16.28
CA LYS A 83 -4.01 -3.14 -16.73
C LYS A 83 -2.63 -2.51 -16.97
N ALA A 84 -2.60 -1.24 -17.35
CA ALA A 84 -1.38 -0.46 -17.57
C ALA A 84 -0.88 0.25 -16.30
N GLY A 85 -1.43 -0.05 -15.11
CA GLY A 85 -0.97 0.51 -13.84
C GLY A 85 -1.39 1.97 -13.61
N TYR A 86 -2.49 2.41 -14.22
CA TYR A 86 -3.02 3.75 -13.98
C TYR A 86 -4.04 3.79 -12.86
N PHE A 87 -3.84 4.74 -11.94
CA PHE A 87 -4.88 5.23 -11.06
C PHE A 87 -5.79 6.17 -11.85
N ILE A 88 -7.08 5.86 -11.91
CA ILE A 88 -8.04 6.57 -12.76
C ILE A 88 -9.38 6.73 -12.05
N PHE A 89 -10.07 7.82 -12.35
CA PHE A 89 -11.42 8.07 -11.89
C PHE A 89 -12.44 7.62 -12.93
N HIS A 90 -13.64 7.26 -12.48
CA HIS A 90 -14.76 6.90 -13.35
C HIS A 90 -16.07 7.47 -12.80
N LYS A 91 -17.07 7.59 -13.67
CA LYS A 91 -18.42 8.04 -13.31
C LYS A 91 -19.27 6.86 -12.85
N THR A 92 -19.90 6.99 -11.69
CA THR A 92 -20.87 6.04 -11.15
C THR A 92 -22.16 6.78 -10.85
N GLY A 93 -23.15 6.68 -11.73
CA GLY A 93 -24.35 7.54 -11.68
C GLY A 93 -23.94 9.01 -11.86
N ASP A 94 -24.26 9.86 -10.89
CA ASP A 94 -23.90 11.28 -10.90
C ASP A 94 -22.59 11.60 -10.13
N GLU A 95 -21.93 10.57 -9.57
CA GLU A 95 -20.72 10.75 -8.77
C GLU A 95 -19.46 10.36 -9.53
N ILE A 96 -18.37 11.07 -9.27
CA ILE A 96 -17.04 10.67 -9.71
C ILE A 96 -16.36 9.91 -8.57
N ARG A 97 -15.82 8.73 -8.88
CA ARG A 97 -15.20 7.83 -7.91
C ARG A 97 -13.86 7.34 -8.43
N VAL A 98 -12.99 6.94 -7.52
CA VAL A 98 -11.76 6.22 -7.86
C VAL A 98 -12.15 4.85 -8.41
N LEU A 99 -11.67 4.49 -9.60
CA LEU A 99 -11.99 3.19 -10.20
C LEU A 99 -11.34 2.05 -9.40
N LYS A 100 -10.05 2.19 -9.10
CA LYS A 100 -9.27 1.18 -8.38
C LYS A 100 -8.04 1.78 -7.72
N ASP A 101 -7.78 1.33 -6.51
CA ASP A 101 -6.66 1.73 -5.68
C ASP A 101 -5.39 0.91 -5.97
N ILE A 102 -4.68 1.32 -7.03
CA ILE A 102 -3.48 0.65 -7.52
C ILE A 102 -2.32 1.61 -7.71
N ASN A 103 -1.12 1.07 -7.67
CA ASN A 103 0.09 1.74 -8.10
C ASN A 103 0.46 1.33 -9.54
N SER A 104 1.60 1.82 -10.00
CA SER A 104 2.06 1.64 -11.39
C SER A 104 2.73 0.31 -11.69
N PHE A 105 2.93 -0.56 -10.70
CA PHE A 105 3.68 -1.80 -10.88
C PHE A 105 2.88 -2.84 -11.69
N VAL A 106 3.46 -3.27 -12.80
CA VAL A 106 2.87 -4.24 -13.73
C VAL A 106 3.83 -5.38 -14.12
N SER A 107 5.14 -5.25 -13.87
CA SER A 107 6.15 -6.29 -14.16
C SER A 107 6.26 -7.35 -13.06
N PHE A 108 5.21 -8.14 -12.87
CA PHE A 108 5.13 -9.16 -11.83
C PHE A 108 6.18 -10.27 -12.01
N ILE A 109 6.80 -10.66 -10.89
CA ILE A 109 7.74 -11.78 -10.80
C ILE A 109 7.44 -12.62 -9.56
N LYS A 110 8.03 -13.82 -9.44
CA LYS A 110 7.75 -14.74 -8.31
C LYS A 110 7.91 -14.10 -6.93
N ARG A 111 8.94 -13.26 -6.74
CA ARG A 111 9.22 -12.56 -5.47
C ARG A 111 8.40 -11.28 -5.26
N LYS A 112 7.71 -10.81 -6.29
CA LYS A 112 6.98 -9.55 -6.32
C LYS A 112 5.77 -9.71 -7.24
N ASN A 113 4.77 -10.41 -6.70
CA ASN A 113 3.59 -10.86 -7.42
C ASN A 113 2.59 -9.71 -7.64
N VAL A 114 1.38 -10.04 -8.11
CA VAL A 114 0.30 -9.07 -8.33
C VAL A 114 -0.09 -8.28 -7.09
N ASP A 115 0.13 -8.82 -5.88
CA ASP A 115 -0.29 -8.14 -4.65
C ASP A 115 0.44 -6.80 -4.47
N PHE A 116 1.67 -6.69 -4.99
CA PHE A 116 2.46 -5.45 -4.98
C PHE A 116 1.88 -4.34 -5.86
N SER A 117 0.88 -4.61 -6.71
CA SER A 117 0.16 -3.57 -7.47
C SER A 117 -0.96 -2.89 -6.67
N PHE A 118 -1.43 -3.51 -5.58
CA PHE A 118 -2.47 -2.92 -4.74
C PHE A 118 -1.87 -1.88 -3.79
N ALA A 119 -2.40 -0.65 -3.83
CA ALA A 119 -1.92 0.41 -2.95
C ALA A 119 -2.19 0.09 -1.46
N GLN A 120 -3.33 -0.55 -1.14
CA GLN A 120 -3.63 -1.03 0.21
C GLN A 120 -2.57 -2.01 0.75
N VAL A 121 -2.12 -2.97 -0.09
CA VAL A 121 -1.06 -3.92 0.28
C VAL A 121 0.24 -3.18 0.55
N MET A 122 0.62 -2.28 -0.35
CA MET A 122 1.82 -1.46 -0.17
C MET A 122 1.77 -0.60 1.07
N ARG A 123 0.61 -0.01 1.40
CA ARG A 123 0.41 0.77 2.62
C ARG A 123 0.63 -0.09 3.87
N THR A 124 0.12 -1.32 3.87
CA THR A 124 0.34 -2.27 4.98
C THR A 124 1.81 -2.63 5.14
N LEU A 125 2.49 -2.98 4.05
CA LEU A 125 3.91 -3.33 4.06
C LEU A 125 4.80 -2.14 4.50
N ASP A 126 4.49 -0.95 4.01
CA ASP A 126 5.24 0.27 4.32
C ASP A 126 5.04 0.72 5.77
N GLN A 127 3.82 0.55 6.31
CA GLN A 127 3.51 0.83 7.71
C GLN A 127 4.31 -0.11 8.63
N ILE A 128 4.31 -1.42 8.35
CA ILE A 128 5.09 -2.41 9.10
C ILE A 128 6.58 -2.03 9.09
N ALA A 129 7.14 -1.73 7.91
CA ALA A 129 8.56 -1.38 7.80
C ALA A 129 8.91 -0.11 8.61
N THR A 130 8.03 0.90 8.58
CA THR A 130 8.24 2.18 9.28
C THR A 130 8.09 2.03 10.79
N ASP A 131 7.09 1.27 11.25
CA ASP A 131 6.81 1.07 12.67
C ASP A 131 7.85 0.16 13.31
N VAL A 132 8.24 -0.93 12.65
CA VAL A 132 9.32 -1.80 13.14
C VAL A 132 10.65 -1.04 13.23
N ALA A 133 10.98 -0.22 12.23
CA ALA A 133 12.16 0.65 12.31
C ALA A 133 12.05 1.64 13.49
N THR A 134 10.86 2.17 13.76
CA THR A 134 10.62 3.07 14.88
C THR A 134 10.76 2.35 16.23
N ILE A 135 10.20 1.16 16.39
CA ILE A 135 10.33 0.31 17.58
C ILE A 135 11.82 0.05 17.85
N PHE A 136 12.55 -0.41 16.84
CA PHE A 136 13.98 -0.69 16.96
C PHE A 136 14.77 0.56 17.36
N ASN A 137 14.61 1.67 16.63
CA ASN A 137 15.36 2.89 16.85
C ASN A 137 15.08 3.55 18.21
N LYS A 138 13.86 3.46 18.72
CA LYS A 138 13.48 4.10 19.99
C LYS A 138 13.78 3.26 21.21
N THR A 139 13.70 1.93 21.10
CA THR A 139 13.74 1.04 22.28
C THR A 139 15.03 0.24 22.37
N TYR A 140 15.63 -0.15 21.24
CA TYR A 140 16.73 -1.15 21.21
C TYR A 140 18.06 -0.60 20.68
N LEU A 141 18.03 0.36 19.75
CA LEU A 141 19.24 0.89 19.11
C LEU A 141 20.16 1.58 20.14
N GLY A 142 21.30 0.95 20.40
CA GLY A 142 22.32 1.47 21.33
C GLY A 142 21.97 1.34 22.82
N SER A 143 20.75 0.88 23.14
CA SER A 143 20.25 0.68 24.52
C SER A 143 20.22 -0.78 24.94
N SER A 144 20.02 -1.71 24.00
CA SER A 144 19.99 -3.15 24.24
C SER A 144 21.25 -3.83 23.73
N ASN A 145 21.66 -4.93 24.38
CA ASN A 145 22.72 -5.79 23.85
C ASN A 145 22.15 -6.71 22.76
N ASN A 146 23.02 -7.32 21.96
CA ASN A 146 22.60 -8.35 21.00
C ASN A 146 22.65 -9.75 21.64
N THR A 147 21.93 -9.92 22.76
CA THR A 147 21.77 -11.23 23.40
C THR A 147 20.51 -11.93 22.91
N GLU A 148 20.41 -13.24 23.13
CA GLU A 148 19.18 -13.98 22.84
C GLU A 148 17.97 -13.42 23.60
N TYR A 149 18.17 -12.97 24.85
CA TYR A 149 17.12 -12.36 25.65
C TYR A 149 16.60 -11.06 25.01
N ASP A 150 17.50 -10.14 24.66
CA ASP A 150 17.15 -8.86 24.05
C ASP A 150 16.49 -9.04 22.67
N ARG A 151 16.93 -10.02 21.88
CA ARG A 151 16.29 -10.36 20.60
C ARG A 151 14.89 -10.94 20.79
N ASN A 152 14.66 -11.74 21.82
CA ASN A 152 13.33 -12.24 22.16
C ASN A 152 12.40 -11.11 22.63
N ASP A 153 12.93 -10.10 23.31
CA ASP A 153 12.19 -8.89 23.67
C ASP A 153 11.78 -8.10 22.42
N LEU A 154 12.72 -7.86 21.49
CA LEU A 154 12.42 -7.24 20.19
C LEU A 154 11.38 -8.02 19.40
N LYS A 155 11.52 -9.37 19.35
CA LYS A 155 10.54 -10.25 18.72
C LYS A 155 9.14 -10.01 19.29
N ARG A 156 9.00 -10.02 20.62
CA ARG A 156 7.72 -9.85 21.30
C ARG A 156 7.08 -8.49 21.01
N ASP A 157 7.86 -7.42 20.98
CA ASP A 157 7.32 -6.09 20.68
C ASP A 157 6.86 -5.97 19.21
N ILE A 158 7.59 -6.58 18.28
CA ILE A 158 7.18 -6.65 16.87
C ILE A 158 5.96 -7.56 16.70
N SER A 159 5.87 -8.70 17.41
CA SER A 159 4.69 -9.58 17.39
C SER A 159 3.44 -8.82 17.82
N LYS A 160 3.49 -8.10 18.94
CA LYS A 160 2.37 -7.26 19.42
C LYS A 160 1.93 -6.20 18.41
N HIS A 161 2.88 -5.64 17.67
CA HIS A 161 2.56 -4.70 16.59
C HIS A 161 1.78 -5.40 15.46
N HIS A 162 2.18 -6.60 15.04
CA HIS A 162 1.46 -7.37 14.02
C HIS A 162 0.09 -7.85 14.51
N GLU A 163 -0.04 -8.27 15.76
CA GLU A 163 -1.34 -8.58 16.40
C GLU A 163 -2.27 -7.36 16.34
N THR A 164 -1.75 -6.16 16.61
CA THR A 164 -2.53 -4.92 16.47
C THR A 164 -2.99 -4.68 15.03
N LEU A 165 -2.14 -4.97 14.04
CA LEU A 165 -2.54 -4.88 12.62
C LEU A 165 -3.59 -5.93 12.24
N GLU A 166 -3.54 -7.12 12.84
CA GLU A 166 -4.56 -8.15 12.66
C GLU A 166 -5.90 -7.76 13.31
N ASP A 167 -5.88 -7.17 14.51
CA ASP A 167 -7.05 -6.61 15.19
C ASP A 167 -7.71 -5.51 14.35
N LEU A 168 -6.88 -4.67 13.72
CA LEU A 168 -7.32 -3.66 12.75
C LEU A 168 -7.77 -4.28 11.42
N ARG A 169 -7.62 -5.59 11.22
CA ARG A 169 -7.92 -6.32 9.99
C ARG A 169 -7.13 -5.78 8.79
N ALA A 170 -5.90 -5.35 9.00
CA ALA A 170 -4.97 -4.98 7.93
C ALA A 170 -4.21 -6.21 7.40
N ILE A 171 -3.93 -7.17 8.30
CA ILE A 171 -3.37 -8.48 7.98
C ILE A 171 -4.30 -9.58 8.53
N LYS A 172 -4.00 -10.83 8.22
CA LYS A 172 -4.71 -12.01 8.73
C LYS A 172 -3.78 -13.20 8.94
N ASP A 173 -4.24 -14.13 9.77
CA ASP A 173 -3.61 -15.42 10.03
C ASP A 173 -2.15 -15.26 10.48
N PHE A 174 -1.87 -14.26 11.33
CA PHE A 174 -0.53 -14.04 11.90
C PHE A 174 -0.29 -14.98 13.07
N ASN A 175 0.86 -15.65 13.07
CA ASN A 175 1.29 -16.52 14.16
C ASN A 175 2.72 -16.15 14.59
N GLU A 176 2.89 -15.63 15.81
CA GLU A 176 4.19 -15.20 16.31
C GLU A 176 5.27 -16.31 16.40
N GLU A 177 4.87 -17.58 16.43
CA GLU A 177 5.80 -18.71 16.46
C GLU A 177 6.41 -18.98 15.09
N THR A 178 5.63 -18.86 14.01
CA THR A 178 6.03 -19.26 12.65
C THR A 178 6.31 -18.09 11.73
N ASP A 179 5.69 -16.93 11.98
CA ASP A 179 5.64 -15.81 11.04
C ASP A 179 6.62 -14.70 11.40
N ILE A 180 7.40 -14.84 12.47
CA ILE A 180 8.47 -13.92 12.80
C ILE A 180 9.66 -14.63 13.46
N THR A 181 10.87 -14.26 13.02
CA THR A 181 12.13 -14.64 13.64
C THR A 181 13.02 -13.42 13.83
N VAL A 182 13.76 -13.41 14.94
CA VAL A 182 14.75 -12.37 15.26
C VAL A 182 16.04 -13.07 15.68
N VAL A 183 17.06 -12.98 14.83
CA VAL A 183 18.34 -13.70 15.01
C VAL A 183 19.51 -12.74 14.94
N GLU A 184 20.68 -13.19 15.42
CA GLU A 184 21.93 -12.45 15.21
C GLU A 184 22.20 -12.33 13.70
N GLY A 185 22.64 -11.16 13.27
CA GLY A 185 23.04 -10.92 11.88
C GLY A 185 24.49 -11.34 11.61
N GLU A 186 25.06 -10.83 10.52
CA GLU A 186 26.41 -11.20 10.09
C GLU A 186 27.51 -10.65 11.01
N THR A 187 27.24 -9.53 11.68
CA THR A 187 28.13 -8.90 12.67
C THR A 187 27.51 -8.94 14.07
N LYS A 188 28.36 -8.84 15.10
CA LYS A 188 27.95 -8.89 16.51
C LYS A 188 26.94 -7.80 16.89
N GLU A 189 26.98 -6.64 16.23
CA GLU A 189 26.04 -5.55 16.45
C GLU A 189 24.76 -5.64 15.58
N SER A 190 24.68 -6.58 14.65
CA SER A 190 23.56 -6.69 13.72
C SER A 190 22.50 -7.70 14.16
N VAL A 191 21.24 -7.39 13.85
CA VAL A 191 20.08 -8.25 14.11
C VAL A 191 19.29 -8.41 12.81
N LEU A 192 18.92 -9.64 12.47
CA LEU A 192 18.07 -9.94 11.34
C LEU A 192 16.66 -10.26 11.82
N VAL A 193 15.70 -9.43 11.41
CA VAL A 193 14.27 -9.70 11.57
C VAL A 193 13.73 -10.23 10.25
N THR A 194 13.08 -11.40 10.28
CA THR A 194 12.32 -11.92 9.14
C THR A 194 10.87 -12.06 9.56
N THR A 195 9.93 -11.55 8.76
CA THR A 195 8.50 -11.68 9.02
C THR A 195 7.72 -12.09 7.77
N ASN A 196 6.73 -12.95 7.95
CA ASN A 196 5.80 -13.40 6.93
C ASN A 196 4.43 -12.83 7.27
N ILE A 197 3.88 -11.98 6.41
CA ILE A 197 2.60 -11.33 6.68
C ILE A 197 1.65 -11.53 5.50
N LYS A 198 0.35 -11.58 5.76
CA LYS A 198 -0.70 -11.74 4.75
C LYS A 198 -1.62 -10.52 4.78
N PRO A 199 -1.33 -9.47 4.00
CA PRO A 199 -2.20 -8.31 3.91
C PRO A 199 -3.58 -8.70 3.38
N VAL A 200 -4.60 -7.99 3.82
CA VAL A 200 -5.93 -8.08 3.21
C VAL A 200 -6.08 -7.05 2.09
N VAL A 201 -7.10 -7.24 1.25
CA VAL A 201 -7.52 -6.27 0.24
C VAL A 201 -9.03 -6.07 0.31
N ALA A 202 -9.49 -4.88 -0.08
CA ALA A 202 -10.92 -4.60 -0.20
C ALA A 202 -11.60 -5.54 -1.22
N MET A 203 -12.86 -5.88 -0.96
CA MET A 203 -13.66 -6.68 -1.89
C MET A 203 -14.01 -5.86 -3.14
N GLU A 204 -13.66 -6.38 -4.32
CA GLU A 204 -13.97 -5.72 -5.61
C GLU A 204 -14.86 -6.57 -6.53
N LYS A 205 -15.00 -7.87 -6.26
CA LYS A 205 -15.74 -8.82 -7.10
C LYS A 205 -16.67 -9.65 -6.24
N LEU A 206 -17.91 -9.81 -6.70
CA LEU A 206 -18.93 -10.65 -6.08
C LEU A 206 -19.44 -11.67 -7.10
N TYR A 207 -19.20 -12.95 -6.85
CA TYR A 207 -19.83 -14.05 -7.56
C TYR A 207 -20.95 -14.61 -6.68
N MET A 208 -22.17 -14.66 -7.20
CA MET A 208 -23.34 -15.12 -6.45
C MET A 208 -24.00 -16.28 -7.19
N ASN A 209 -24.28 -17.36 -6.46
CA ASN A 209 -25.08 -18.48 -6.94
C ASN A 209 -26.35 -18.57 -6.08
N VAL A 210 -27.52 -18.45 -6.71
CA VAL A 210 -28.82 -18.56 -6.03
C VAL A 210 -29.48 -19.86 -6.47
N ILE A 211 -29.69 -20.77 -5.54
CA ILE A 211 -30.32 -22.08 -5.79
C ILE A 211 -31.68 -22.07 -5.10
N VAL A 212 -32.74 -22.37 -5.86
CA VAL A 212 -34.10 -22.58 -5.35
C VAL A 212 -34.23 -24.03 -4.91
N GLN A 213 -34.80 -24.26 -3.72
CA GLN A 213 -35.23 -25.58 -3.25
C GLN A 213 -36.68 -25.84 -3.65
#